data_AF-A0A929YJ97-F1
#
_entry.id   AF-A0A929YJ97-F1
#
_cell.length_a   1.000
_cell.length_b   1.000
_cell.length_c   1.000
_cell.angle_alpha   90.00
_cell.angle_beta   90.00
_cell.angle_gamma   90.00
#
_symmetry.space_group_name_H-M   'P 1'
#
loop_
_entity.id
_entity.type
_entity.pdbx_description
1 polymer ?
#
loop_
_entity_poly.entity_id
_entity_poly.type
_entity_poly.pdbx_seq_one_letter_code
_entity_poly.pdbx_strand_id
1 'polypeptide(L)'
;MENKKQINRSVIVICGVLLGVILIAFGVYQNMNSEYSKLNLPTAEKIQAEIRTSYQEIDNLRKEMLDEYEKHGESAEYGLRSRQIQEKEVLRADLEERLLKINNHEYDGVKNETMGRSAPLFIGGILIIVVSLVISGVLFSIEQKKK
;
A
#
# COMPACT_ATOMS: atom_id res chain seq x y z
N MET A 1 40.60 -1.88 44.43
CA MET A 1 40.32 -1.79 42.98
C MET A 1 38.82 -1.69 42.79
N GLU A 2 38.27 -0.47 42.87
CA GLU A 2 36.86 -0.24 42.58
C GLU A 2 36.69 -0.20 41.06
N ASN A 3 36.24 -1.32 40.49
CA ASN A 3 35.68 -1.35 39.14
C ASN A 3 34.39 -0.53 39.15
N LYS A 4 34.50 0.79 39.02
CA LYS A 4 33.36 1.66 38.73
C LYS A 4 32.75 1.12 37.44
N LYS A 5 31.51 0.63 37.53
CA LYS A 5 30.61 0.33 36.41
C LYS A 5 30.51 1.58 35.52
N GLN A 6 31.47 1.80 34.64
CA GLN A 6 31.33 2.72 33.53
C GLN A 6 30.42 2.02 32.54
N ILE A 7 29.13 2.35 32.63
CA ILE A 7 28.16 1.90 31.66
C ILE A 7 28.60 2.51 30.33
N ASN A 8 29.10 1.68 29.41
CA ASN A 8 29.64 2.13 28.13
C ASN A 8 28.52 2.77 27.31
N ARG A 9 28.50 4.11 27.28
CA ARG A 9 27.53 4.94 26.56
C ARG A 9 27.33 4.50 25.12
N SER A 10 28.41 4.15 24.43
CA SER A 10 28.34 3.62 23.06
C SER A 10 27.52 2.35 22.96
N VAL A 11 27.60 1.44 23.96
CA VAL A 11 26.82 0.20 23.97
C VAL A 11 25.33 0.48 24.14
N ILE A 12 24.94 1.43 25.01
CA ILE A 12 23.52 1.81 25.18
C ILE A 12 22.96 2.38 23.87
N VAL A 13 23.69 3.29 23.23
CA VAL A 13 23.25 3.90 21.97
C VAL A 13 23.16 2.87 20.87
N ILE A 14 24.17 2.00 20.72
CA ILE A 14 24.18 0.95 19.69
C ILE A 14 23.03 -0.04 19.91
N CYS A 15 22.79 -0.50 21.15
CA CYS A 15 21.66 -1.38 21.46
C CYS A 15 20.30 -0.71 21.22
N GLY A 16 20.14 0.55 21.65
CA GLY A 16 18.88 1.29 21.47
C GLY A 16 18.55 1.52 20.00
N VAL A 17 19.55 1.90 19.20
CA VAL A 17 19.39 2.08 17.75
C VAL A 17 19.10 0.75 17.06
N LEU A 18 19.84 -0.32 17.36
CA LEU A 18 19.60 -1.64 16.78
C LEU A 18 18.19 -2.16 17.09
N LEU A 19 17.77 -2.09 18.35
CA LEU A 19 16.42 -2.53 18.74
C LEU A 19 15.32 -1.68 18.09
N GLY A 20 15.51 -0.37 18.01
CA GLY A 20 14.57 0.52 17.32
C GLY A 20 14.43 0.20 15.84
N VAL A 21 15.55 -0.01 15.14
CA VAL A 21 15.56 -0.39 13.71
C VAL A 21 14.90 -1.75 13.49
N ILE A 22 15.16 -2.73 14.36
CA ILE A 22 14.54 -4.07 14.27
C ILE A 22 13.01 -3.97 14.41
N LEU A 23 12.51 -3.18 15.37
CA LEU A 23 11.07 -2.99 15.57
C LEU A 23 10.40 -2.29 14.38
N ILE A 24 11.06 -1.29 13.81
CA ILE A 24 10.59 -0.61 12.60
C ILE A 24 10.56 -1.60 11.42
N ALA A 25 11.63 -2.38 11.20
CA ALA A 25 11.68 -3.37 10.14
C ALA A 25 10.60 -4.45 10.30
N PHE A 26 10.34 -4.89 11.53
CA PHE A 26 9.28 -5.84 11.84
C PHE A 26 7.87 -5.24 11.60
N GLY A 27 7.67 -3.96 11.93
CA GLY A 27 6.45 -3.22 11.61
C GLY A 27 6.21 -3.13 10.10
N VAL A 28 7.25 -2.84 9.31
CA VAL A 28 7.18 -2.87 7.84
C VAL A 28 6.83 -4.26 7.33
N TYR A 29 7.47 -5.30 7.84
CA TYR A 29 7.20 -6.68 7.45
C TYR A 29 5.75 -7.11 7.71
N GLN A 30 5.20 -6.81 8.89
CA GLN A 30 3.78 -7.07 9.18
C GLN A 30 2.84 -6.26 8.27
N ASN A 31 3.17 -5.00 7.99
CA ASN A 31 2.38 -4.15 7.12
C ASN A 31 2.37 -4.67 5.66
N MET A 32 3.51 -5.15 5.16
CA MET A 32 3.61 -5.76 3.82
C MET A 32 2.88 -7.09 3.70
N ASN A 33 2.78 -7.86 4.79
CA ASN A 33 2.09 -9.16 4.79
C ASN A 33 0.60 -9.08 5.19
N SER A 34 0.10 -7.86 5.39
CA SER A 34 -1.29 -7.60 5.74
C SER A 34 -2.26 -7.95 4.61
N GLU A 35 -3.54 -8.13 4.97
CA GLU A 35 -4.60 -8.34 3.99
C GLU A 35 -4.69 -7.16 3.02
N TYR A 36 -4.53 -5.92 3.49
CA TYR A 36 -4.53 -4.73 2.64
C TYR A 36 -3.46 -4.76 1.54
N SER A 37 -2.22 -5.14 1.88
CA SER A 37 -1.13 -5.24 0.90
C SER A 37 -1.37 -6.36 -0.13
N LYS A 38 -2.13 -7.40 0.24
CA LYS A 38 -2.50 -8.50 -0.69
C LYS A 38 -3.60 -8.12 -1.67
N LEU A 39 -4.40 -7.09 -1.37
CA LEU A 39 -5.45 -6.64 -2.28
C LEU A 39 -4.89 -5.99 -3.57
N ASN A 40 -3.60 -5.63 -3.63
CA ASN A 40 -2.95 -5.02 -4.81
C ASN A 40 -3.85 -3.97 -5.48
N LEU A 41 -4.49 -3.11 -4.67
CA LEU A 41 -5.52 -2.19 -5.15
C LEU A 41 -4.92 -1.26 -6.22
N PRO A 42 -5.41 -1.33 -7.48
CA PRO A 42 -5.03 -0.33 -8.46
C PRO A 42 -5.56 1.03 -8.00
N THR A 43 -4.76 2.08 -8.18
CA THR A 43 -5.16 3.45 -7.86
C THR A 43 -6.44 3.79 -8.63
N ALA A 44 -7.35 4.56 -8.02
CA ALA A 44 -8.58 5.02 -8.68
C ALA A 44 -8.32 5.62 -10.08
N GLU A 45 -7.22 6.36 -10.24
CA GLU A 45 -6.78 6.94 -11.51
C GLU A 45 -6.49 5.87 -12.59
N LYS A 46 -5.87 4.75 -12.21
CA LYS A 46 -5.60 3.63 -13.14
C LYS A 46 -6.89 2.96 -13.58
N ILE A 47 -7.82 2.73 -12.64
CA ILE A 47 -9.13 2.14 -12.95
C ILE A 47 -9.93 3.08 -13.85
N GLN A 48 -9.93 4.39 -13.59
CA GLN A 48 -10.59 5.37 -14.45
C GLN A 48 -10.01 5.40 -15.88
N ALA A 49 -8.68 5.30 -16.02
CA ALA A 49 -8.05 5.19 -17.33
C ALA A 49 -8.49 3.92 -18.07
N GLU A 50 -8.53 2.78 -17.36
CA GLU A 50 -8.94 1.49 -17.93
C GLU A 50 -10.41 1.48 -18.35
N ILE A 51 -11.31 2.06 -17.54
CA ILE A 51 -12.73 2.28 -17.89
C ILE A 51 -12.83 3.13 -19.16
N ARG A 52 -12.07 4.23 -19.24
CA ARG A 52 -12.10 5.11 -20.42
C ARG A 52 -11.63 4.38 -21.68
N THR A 53 -10.55 3.61 -21.59
CA THR A 53 -10.08 2.78 -22.70
C THR A 53 -11.14 1.75 -23.10
N SER A 54 -11.78 1.08 -22.13
CA SER A 54 -12.87 0.13 -22.39
C SER A 54 -14.05 0.79 -23.12
N TYR A 55 -14.45 2.01 -22.74
CA TYR A 55 -15.47 2.77 -23.47
C TYR A 55 -15.09 3.00 -24.94
N GLN A 56 -13.83 3.40 -25.21
CA GLN A 56 -13.36 3.62 -26.56
C GLN A 56 -13.33 2.33 -27.38
N GLU A 57 -12.89 1.22 -26.80
CA GLU A 57 -12.86 -0.08 -27.46
C GLU A 57 -14.26 -0.60 -27.78
N ILE A 58 -15.22 -0.45 -26.85
CA ILE A 58 -16.62 -0.81 -27.09
C ILE A 58 -17.21 0.05 -28.21
N ASP A 59 -16.94 1.35 -28.24
CA ASP A 59 -17.43 2.24 -29.30
C ASP A 59 -16.86 1.88 -30.68
N ASN A 60 -15.56 1.52 -30.73
CA ASN A 60 -14.93 1.04 -31.96
C ASN A 60 -15.54 -0.29 -32.43
N LEU A 61 -15.72 -1.26 -31.52
CA LEU A 61 -16.35 -2.53 -31.84
C LEU A 61 -17.80 -2.37 -32.31
N ARG A 62 -18.54 -1.42 -31.75
CA ARG A 62 -19.90 -1.09 -32.21
C ARG A 62 -19.90 -0.54 -33.63
N LYS A 63 -18.94 0.32 -33.98
CA LYS A 63 -18.77 0.83 -35.36
C LYS A 63 -18.40 -0.29 -36.32
N GLU A 64 -17.46 -1.16 -35.95
CA GLU A 64 -17.08 -2.33 -36.76
C GLU A 64 -18.26 -3.28 -36.95
N MET A 65 -19.04 -3.52 -35.90
CA MET A 65 -20.24 -4.35 -35.96
C MET A 65 -21.32 -3.76 -36.88
N LEU A 66 -21.51 -2.44 -36.86
CA LEU A 66 -22.44 -1.76 -37.77
C LEU A 66 -21.98 -1.82 -39.22
N ASP A 67 -20.68 -1.58 -39.48
CA ASP A 67 -20.10 -1.68 -40.82
C ASP A 67 -20.21 -3.10 -41.40
N GLU A 68 -19.96 -4.12 -40.56
CA GLU A 68 -20.12 -5.53 -40.94
C GLU A 68 -21.58 -5.85 -41.27
N TYR A 69 -22.53 -5.35 -40.47
CA TYR A 69 -23.95 -5.53 -40.72
C TYR A 69 -24.39 -4.87 -42.05
N GLU A 70 -23.89 -3.67 -42.35
CA GLU A 70 -24.20 -2.97 -43.59
C GLU A 70 -23.65 -3.69 -44.83
N LYS A 71 -22.47 -4.30 -44.72
CA LYS A 71 -21.82 -5.00 -45.84
C LYS A 71 -22.31 -6.43 -46.05
N HIS A 72 -22.54 -7.14 -44.96
CA HIS A 72 -22.70 -8.60 -44.97
C HIS A 72 -23.92 -9.10 -44.19
N GLY A 73 -24.69 -8.21 -43.54
CA GLY A 73 -25.88 -8.57 -42.75
C GLY A 73 -25.53 -9.27 -41.44
N GLU A 74 -26.40 -10.17 -40.97
CA GLU A 74 -26.11 -11.04 -39.81
C GLU A 74 -25.09 -12.12 -40.19
N SER A 75 -23.81 -11.74 -40.22
CA SER A 75 -22.68 -12.62 -40.48
C SER A 75 -22.15 -13.26 -39.19
N ALA A 76 -21.27 -14.26 -39.32
CA ALA A 76 -20.54 -14.82 -38.18
C ALA A 76 -19.64 -13.77 -37.50
N GLU A 77 -19.09 -12.83 -38.27
CA GLU A 77 -18.26 -11.74 -37.74
C GLU A 77 -19.10 -10.75 -36.93
N TYR A 78 -20.31 -10.42 -37.38
CA TYR A 78 -21.27 -9.63 -36.58
C TYR A 78 -21.52 -10.26 -35.21
N GLY A 79 -21.80 -11.57 -35.18
CA GLY A 79 -22.01 -12.31 -33.93
C GLY A 79 -20.78 -12.33 -33.01
N LEU A 80 -19.58 -12.43 -33.58
CA LEU A 80 -18.33 -12.35 -32.82
C LEU A 80 -18.11 -10.97 -32.20
N ARG A 81 -18.33 -9.89 -32.97
CA ARG A 81 -18.21 -8.51 -32.47
C ARG A 81 -19.23 -8.22 -31.36
N SER A 82 -20.47 -8.70 -31.51
CA SER A 82 -21.51 -8.59 -30.48
C SER A 82 -21.11 -9.26 -29.17
N ARG A 83 -20.52 -10.47 -29.23
CA ARG A 83 -20.00 -11.15 -28.02
C ARG A 83 -18.84 -10.40 -27.39
N GLN A 84 -17.90 -9.90 -28.19
CA GLN A 84 -16.77 -9.10 -27.68
C GLN A 84 -17.24 -7.82 -26.99
N ILE A 85 -18.28 -7.17 -27.50
CA ILE A 85 -18.91 -6.01 -26.85
C ILE A 85 -19.48 -6.41 -25.48
N GLN A 86 -20.23 -7.51 -25.41
CA GLN A 86 -20.82 -7.99 -24.15
C GLN A 86 -19.74 -8.34 -23.11
N GLU A 87 -18.68 -9.05 -23.51
CA GLU A 87 -17.56 -9.38 -22.62
C GLU A 87 -16.89 -8.11 -22.07
N LYS A 88 -16.66 -7.11 -22.93
CA LYS A 88 -16.07 -5.83 -22.51
C LYS A 88 -17.01 -5.01 -21.63
N GLU A 89 -18.32 -5.06 -21.85
CA GLU A 89 -19.30 -4.39 -21.00
C GLU A 89 -19.34 -4.99 -19.59
N VAL A 90 -19.23 -6.31 -19.47
CA VAL A 90 -19.12 -6.99 -18.17
C VAL A 90 -17.83 -6.60 -17.45
N LEU A 91 -16.69 -6.61 -18.15
CA LEU A 91 -15.41 -6.18 -17.57
C LEU A 91 -15.46 -4.70 -17.14
N ARG A 92 -16.09 -3.84 -17.94
CA ARG A 92 -16.28 -2.43 -17.59
C ARG A 92 -17.12 -2.26 -16.33
N ALA A 93 -18.21 -3.02 -16.19
CA ALA A 93 -19.05 -2.99 -15.00
C ALA A 93 -18.29 -3.43 -13.74
N ASP A 94 -17.44 -4.46 -13.83
CA ASP A 94 -16.56 -4.88 -12.72
C ASP A 94 -15.56 -3.77 -12.34
N LEU A 95 -14.96 -3.08 -13.33
CA LEU A 95 -14.06 -1.96 -13.08
C LEU A 95 -14.79 -0.76 -12.44
N GLU A 96 -16.00 -0.44 -12.90
CA GLU A 96 -16.83 0.62 -12.32
C GLU A 96 -17.23 0.28 -10.87
N GLU A 97 -17.61 -0.98 -10.59
CA GLU A 97 -17.89 -1.46 -9.24
C GLU A 97 -16.67 -1.33 -8.32
N ARG A 98 -15.48 -1.74 -8.80
CA ARG A 98 -14.23 -1.58 -8.04
C ARG A 98 -13.92 -0.12 -7.76
N LEU A 99 -14.10 0.77 -8.75
CA LEU A 99 -13.90 2.20 -8.57
C LEU A 99 -14.85 2.77 -7.51
N LEU A 100 -16.12 2.34 -7.50
CA LEU A 100 -17.10 2.73 -6.50
C LEU A 100 -16.68 2.26 -5.10
N LYS A 101 -16.23 1.02 -4.94
CA LYS A 101 -15.72 0.51 -3.64
C LYS A 101 -14.52 1.30 -3.14
N ILE A 102 -13.61 1.69 -4.04
CA ILE A 102 -12.47 2.56 -3.70
C ILE A 102 -12.96 3.95 -3.27
N ASN A 103 -13.87 4.56 -4.03
CA ASN A 103 -14.39 5.90 -3.73
C ASN A 103 -15.26 5.95 -2.47
N ASN A 104 -15.96 4.86 -2.15
CA ASN A 104 -16.73 4.70 -0.92
C ASN A 104 -15.86 4.42 0.31
N HIS A 105 -14.53 4.43 0.16
CA HIS A 105 -13.59 4.16 1.24
C HIS A 105 -13.83 2.78 1.90
N GLU A 106 -14.41 1.80 1.18
CA GLU A 106 -14.67 0.47 1.73
C GLU A 106 -13.36 -0.24 2.12
N TYR A 107 -12.26 0.13 1.46
CA TYR A 107 -10.92 -0.35 1.79
C TYR A 107 -10.26 0.41 2.95
N ASP A 108 -10.81 1.55 3.40
CA ASP A 108 -10.25 2.30 4.52
C ASP A 108 -10.40 1.53 5.84
N GLY A 109 -11.43 0.70 6.01
CA GLY A 109 -11.57 -0.18 7.16
C GLY A 109 -10.39 -1.16 7.26
N VAL A 110 -10.11 -1.87 6.17
CA VAL A 110 -9.00 -2.85 6.07
C VAL A 110 -7.63 -2.17 6.18
N LYS A 111 -7.50 -0.97 5.59
CA LYS A 111 -6.30 -0.13 5.69
C LYS A 111 -6.05 0.33 7.11
N ASN A 112 -7.09 0.82 7.80
CA ASN A 112 -6.99 1.35 9.15
C ASN A 112 -6.72 0.22 10.16
N GLU A 113 -7.32 -0.97 9.98
CA GLU A 113 -7.02 -2.14 10.80
C GLU A 113 -5.56 -2.60 10.64
N THR A 114 -5.07 -2.61 9.39
CA THR A 114 -3.67 -2.90 9.06
C THR A 114 -2.70 -1.87 9.67
N MET A 115 -3.00 -0.58 9.55
CA MET A 115 -2.22 0.50 10.14
C MET A 115 -2.28 0.46 11.67
N GLY A 116 -3.43 0.15 12.26
CA GLY A 116 -3.61 0.05 13.72
C GLY A 116 -2.78 -1.09 14.34
N ARG A 117 -2.56 -2.18 13.61
CA ARG A 117 -1.74 -3.31 14.07
C ARG A 117 -0.24 -3.06 13.96
N SER A 118 0.20 -2.26 12.99
CA SER A 118 1.63 -1.98 12.74
C SER A 118 2.12 -0.67 13.37
N ALA A 119 1.24 0.32 13.59
CA ALA A 119 1.56 1.62 14.20
C ALA A 119 2.25 1.53 15.58
N PRO A 120 1.86 0.63 16.50
CA PRO A 120 2.53 0.52 17.80
C PRO A 120 4.01 0.12 17.68
N LEU A 121 4.36 -0.68 16.66
CA LEU A 121 5.73 -1.12 16.41
C LEU A 121 6.61 0.03 15.90
N PHE A 122 6.07 0.85 15.00
CA PHE A 122 6.75 2.05 14.51
C PHE A 122 6.96 3.10 15.61
N ILE A 123 5.89 3.43 16.34
CA ILE A 123 5.93 4.41 17.43
C ILE A 123 6.87 3.92 18.54
N GLY A 124 6.79 2.64 18.90
CA GLY A 124 7.67 2.01 19.89
C GLY A 124 9.14 2.04 19.48
N GLY A 125 9.44 1.72 18.21
CA GLY A 125 10.80 1.76 17.68
C GLY A 125 11.41 3.16 17.73
N ILE A 126 10.67 4.19 17.33
CA ILE A 126 11.12 5.59 17.40
C ILE A 126 11.33 6.03 18.86
N LEU A 127 10.39 5.69 19.75
CA LEU A 127 10.50 6.01 21.18
C LEU A 127 11.77 5.43 21.82
N ILE A 128 12.09 4.17 21.51
CA ILE A 128 13.29 3.50 22.05
C ILE A 128 14.57 4.21 21.59
N ILE A 129 14.62 4.66 20.33
CA ILE A 129 15.77 5.43 19.80
C ILE A 129 15.89 6.78 20.52
N VAL A 130 14.79 7.50 20.69
CA VAL A 130 14.80 8.81 21.37
C VAL A 130 15.21 8.68 22.83
N VAL A 131 14.64 7.72 23.56
CA VAL A 131 14.94 7.49 24.98
C VAL A 131 16.41 7.09 25.18
N SER A 132 16.94 6.23 24.32
CA SER A 132 18.36 5.83 24.39
C SER A 132 19.33 6.99 24.10
N LEU A 133 18.97 7.92 23.20
CA LEU A 133 19.73 9.15 22.96
C LEU A 133 19.65 10.13 24.14
N VAL A 134 18.48 10.31 24.75
CA VAL A 134 18.31 11.20 25.92
C VAL A 134 19.10 10.68 27.12
N ILE A 135 19.00 9.38 27.44
CA ILE A 135 19.78 8.76 28.53
C ILE A 135 21.29 8.94 28.28
N SER A 136 21.73 8.74 27.04
CA SER A 136 23.11 8.97 26.62
C SER A 136 23.56 10.43 26.81
N GLY A 137 22.70 11.40 26.51
CA GLY A 137 22.97 12.83 26.70
C GLY A 137 23.01 13.26 28.17
N VAL A 138 22.09 12.76 29.00
CA VAL A 138 22.04 13.05 30.44
C VAL A 138 23.29 12.49 31.15
N LEU A 139 23.70 11.26 30.81
CA LEU A 139 24.92 10.66 31.35
C LEU A 139 26.18 11.49 31.02
N PHE A 140 26.26 12.03 29.80
CA PHE A 140 27.38 12.91 29.39
C PHE A 140 27.42 14.22 30.17
N SER A 141 26.27 14.83 30.44
CA SER A 141 26.18 16.06 31.22
C SER A 141 26.62 15.85 32.68
N ILE A 142 26.33 14.68 33.26
CA ILE A 142 26.76 14.30 34.61
C ILE A 142 28.27 14.01 34.65
N GLU A 143 28.84 13.35 33.63
CA GLU A 143 30.29 13.12 33.53
C GLU A 143 31.07 14.43 33.35
N GLN A 144 30.56 15.39 32.57
CA GLN A 144 31.20 16.71 32.45
C GLN A 144 31.17 17.50 33.76
N LYS A 145 30.09 17.44 34.54
CA LYS A 145 30.04 18.11 35.86
C LYS A 145 30.94 17.49 36.93
N LYS A 146 31.45 16.28 36.71
CA LYS A 146 32.39 15.59 37.61
C LYS A 146 33.86 15.80 37.25
N LYS A 147 34.14 16.43 36.11
CA LYS A 147 35.48 16.81 35.66
C LYS A 147 35.75 18.26 36.05
#